data_AF-A0A3B9XEL3-F1
#
_entry.id   AF-A0A3B9XEL3-F1
#
_cell.length_a   1.000
_cell.length_b   1.000
_cell.length_c   1.000
_cell.angle_alpha   90.00
_cell.angle_beta   90.00
_cell.angle_gamma   90.00
#
_symmetry.space_group_name_H-M   'P 1'
#
loop_
_entity.id
_entity.type
_entity.pdbx_description
1 polymer ?
#
loop_
_entity_poly.entity_id
_entity_poly.type
_entity_poly.pdbx_seq_one_letter_code
_entity_poly.pdbx_strand_id
1 'polypeptide(L)'
;AEFFIFDDIRYEQNAYTAYYQVDSDEATWNSGRDEQGRNLGYKPRAKEGYFPVMPTDSLHDLRTEICLELEKIGIQVERQHHEVASAGQGEINFKFDELVNAADKLQWFKYIVKNVARRHGKTATFMPKPVFGDNGSGMHVHMSLWKGDQPLFGGDKYAGLSEMALNYIGGILKNAPSLCSLTNPTLNSYKRLVPGFEAPV
;
A
#
# COMPACT_ATOMS: atom_id res chain seq x y z
N ALA A 1 0.58 -1.41 -4.88
CA ALA A 1 1.00 -1.94 -3.56
C ALA A 1 1.08 -0.77 -2.61
N GLU A 2 0.22 -0.76 -1.61
CA GLU A 2 0.05 0.36 -0.69
C GLU A 2 1.19 0.42 0.33
N PHE A 3 1.47 1.61 0.83
CA PHE A 3 2.51 1.87 1.84
C PHE A 3 2.13 3.05 2.72
N PHE A 4 2.85 3.21 3.83
CA PHE A 4 2.81 4.42 4.66
C PHE A 4 4.17 5.11 4.63
N ILE A 5 4.17 6.44 4.66
CA ILE A 5 5.33 7.28 4.92
C ILE A 5 5.09 8.03 6.23
N PHE A 6 5.87 7.71 7.25
CA PHE A 6 5.82 8.34 8.57
C PHE A 6 7.00 9.29 8.78
N ASP A 7 6.81 10.25 9.68
CA ASP A 7 7.83 11.19 10.13
C ASP A 7 8.69 10.61 11.26
N ASP A 8 8.09 9.79 12.12
CA ASP A 8 8.78 9.13 13.23
C ASP A 8 8.26 7.70 13.45
N ILE A 9 9.15 6.84 13.93
CA ILE A 9 8.82 5.50 14.42
C ILE A 9 9.73 5.15 15.59
N ARG A 10 9.12 4.83 16.73
CA ARG A 10 9.81 4.38 17.94
C ARG A 10 9.16 3.09 18.43
N TYR A 11 9.94 2.09 18.79
CA TYR A 11 9.43 0.84 19.34
C TYR A 11 10.46 0.22 20.29
N GLU A 12 9.98 -0.48 21.32
CA GLU A 12 10.80 -1.21 22.27
C GLU A 12 10.07 -2.46 22.75
N GLN A 13 10.82 -3.55 22.90
CA GLN A 13 10.35 -4.77 23.55
C GLN A 13 11.47 -5.30 24.44
N ASN A 14 11.29 -5.21 25.75
CA ASN A 14 12.21 -5.74 26.76
C ASN A 14 11.41 -6.45 27.89
N ALA A 15 12.06 -6.79 29.00
CA ALA A 15 11.44 -7.56 30.09
C ALA A 15 10.29 -6.84 30.82
N TYR A 16 10.20 -5.51 30.74
CA TYR A 16 9.23 -4.69 31.48
C TYR A 16 8.61 -3.56 30.64
N THR A 17 8.89 -3.51 29.33
CA THR A 17 8.36 -2.48 28.42
C THR A 17 8.06 -3.10 27.06
N ALA A 18 6.89 -2.77 26.53
CA ALA A 18 6.46 -3.11 25.19
C ALA A 18 5.69 -1.91 24.61
N TYR A 19 6.25 -1.23 23.61
CA TYR A 19 5.53 -0.17 22.92
C TYR A 19 5.95 -0.05 21.46
N TYR A 20 5.06 0.55 20.68
CA TYR A 20 5.40 1.16 19.40
C TYR A 20 4.63 2.48 19.28
N GLN A 21 5.21 3.44 18.58
CA GLN A 21 4.60 4.72 18.26
C GLN A 21 5.03 5.09 16.85
N VAL A 22 4.05 5.32 15.97
CA VAL A 22 4.23 5.95 14.67
C VAL A 22 3.79 7.41 14.78
N ASP A 23 4.38 8.29 13.98
CA ASP A 23 3.92 9.66 13.87
C ASP A 23 3.99 10.18 12.43
N SER A 24 3.07 11.07 12.09
CA SER A 24 3.05 11.75 10.81
C SER A 24 2.45 13.14 10.95
N ASP A 25 2.94 14.09 10.16
CA ASP A 25 2.36 15.43 10.07
C ASP A 25 0.91 15.39 9.55
N GLU A 26 0.54 14.41 8.73
CA GLU A 26 -0.85 14.22 8.27
C GLU A 26 -1.73 13.50 9.30
N ALA A 27 -1.16 13.03 10.41
CA ALA A 27 -1.92 12.22 11.33
C ALA A 27 -3.00 13.02 12.07
N THR A 28 -4.23 12.52 12.05
CA THR A 28 -5.38 13.16 12.72
C THR A 28 -5.16 13.40 14.23
N TRP A 29 -4.37 12.54 14.89
CA TRP A 29 -4.03 12.68 16.32
C TRP A 29 -3.14 13.89 16.62
N ASN A 30 -2.53 14.52 15.61
CA ASN A 30 -1.74 15.76 15.75
C ASN A 30 -2.57 17.03 15.50
N SER A 31 -3.89 16.94 15.34
CA SER A 31 -4.76 18.10 15.07
C SER A 31 -4.71 19.20 16.14
N GLY A 32 -4.36 18.86 17.39
CA GLY A 32 -4.16 19.82 18.49
C GLY A 32 -2.70 20.02 18.92
N ARG A 33 -1.73 19.40 18.22
CA ARG A 33 -0.31 19.48 18.57
C ARG A 33 0.24 20.87 18.21
N ASP A 34 1.09 21.43 19.07
CA ASP A 34 1.89 22.60 18.70
C ASP A 34 3.07 22.18 17.81
N GLU A 35 3.10 22.64 16.56
CA GLU A 35 4.12 22.29 15.56
C GLU A 35 5.10 23.45 15.40
N GLN A 36 5.86 23.73 16.47
CA GLN A 36 6.84 24.82 16.54
C GLN A 36 6.19 26.22 16.50
N GLY A 37 5.14 26.41 17.29
CA GLY A 37 4.45 27.69 17.49
C GLY A 37 3.25 27.93 16.57
N ARG A 38 2.91 26.99 15.69
CA ARG A 38 1.71 27.04 14.84
C ARG A 38 1.32 25.65 14.33
N ASN A 39 0.03 25.39 14.15
CA ASN A 39 -0.51 24.21 13.48
C ASN A 39 -1.35 24.68 12.29
N LEU A 40 -0.99 24.26 11.08
CA LEU A 40 -1.64 24.75 9.85
C LEU A 40 -2.94 24.00 9.51
N GLY A 41 -3.31 22.99 10.30
CA GLY A 41 -4.50 22.17 10.04
C GLY A 41 -4.32 21.23 8.86
N TYR A 42 -5.39 21.02 8.08
CA TYR A 42 -5.42 20.16 6.88
C TYR A 42 -4.94 18.71 7.10
N LYS A 43 -5.14 18.16 8.30
CA LYS A 43 -4.82 16.76 8.59
C LYS A 43 -6.00 15.88 8.16
N PRO A 44 -5.83 14.91 7.25
CA PRO A 44 -6.92 14.02 6.83
C PRO A 44 -7.47 13.27 8.04
N ARG A 45 -8.81 13.22 8.18
CA ARG A 45 -9.47 12.42 9.21
C ARG A 45 -9.24 10.93 8.93
N ALA A 46 -9.39 10.10 9.94
CA ALA A 46 -9.29 8.65 9.78
C ALA A 46 -10.26 8.18 8.68
N LYS A 47 -9.78 7.34 7.76
CA LYS A 47 -10.50 6.87 6.56
C LYS A 47 -10.95 7.93 5.55
N GLU A 48 -10.40 9.14 5.62
CA GLU A 48 -10.76 10.23 4.69
C GLU A 48 -9.54 10.76 3.91
N GLY A 49 -8.51 9.93 3.75
CA GLY A 49 -7.31 10.25 2.96
C GLY A 49 -7.47 10.06 1.44
N TYR A 50 -8.59 9.50 0.96
CA TYR A 50 -8.79 9.20 -0.46
C TYR A 50 -9.78 10.16 -1.13
N PHE A 51 -9.38 11.07 -2.02
CA PHE A 51 -8.03 11.59 -2.25
C PHE A 51 -8.11 13.13 -2.28
N PRO A 52 -8.22 13.79 -1.11
CA PRO A 52 -8.31 15.24 -1.06
C PRO A 52 -7.06 15.86 -1.70
N VAL A 53 -7.23 17.02 -2.31
CA VAL A 53 -6.12 17.76 -2.92
C VAL A 53 -5.23 18.42 -1.86
N MET A 54 -4.06 18.90 -2.28
CA MET A 54 -3.22 19.80 -1.48
C MET A 54 -4.06 21.00 -0.96
N PRO A 55 -3.84 21.46 0.29
CA PRO A 55 -2.74 21.09 1.17
C PRO A 55 -3.02 19.89 2.10
N THR A 56 -4.18 19.22 2.00
CA THR A 56 -4.48 18.02 2.82
C THR A 56 -3.57 16.86 2.46
N ASP A 57 -3.33 16.64 1.17
CA ASP A 57 -2.31 15.70 0.67
C ASP A 57 -0.94 16.40 0.67
N SER A 58 -0.16 16.21 1.74
CA SER A 58 1.17 16.81 1.91
C SER A 58 2.29 16.00 1.24
N LEU A 59 1.99 14.77 0.82
CA LEU A 59 2.96 13.83 0.24
C LEU A 59 2.95 13.81 -1.29
N HIS A 60 2.19 14.69 -1.95
CA HIS A 60 2.09 14.75 -3.40
C HIS A 60 3.45 14.84 -4.12
N ASP A 61 4.29 15.78 -3.70
CA ASP A 61 5.61 16.00 -4.32
C ASP A 61 6.55 14.83 -4.06
N LEU A 62 6.53 14.28 -2.84
CA LEU A 62 7.35 13.12 -2.48
C LEU A 62 6.94 11.88 -3.30
N ARG A 63 5.63 11.61 -3.47
CA ARG A 63 5.15 10.52 -4.33
C ARG A 63 5.53 10.74 -5.79
N THR A 64 5.48 11.98 -6.27
CA THR A 64 5.93 12.33 -7.63
C THR A 64 7.43 12.04 -7.81
N GLU A 65 8.27 12.37 -6.82
CA GLU A 65 9.69 12.02 -6.85
C GLU A 65 9.91 10.50 -6.87
N ILE A 66 9.16 9.73 -6.07
CA ILE A 66 9.20 8.26 -6.13
C ILE A 66 8.89 7.77 -7.55
N CYS A 67 7.83 8.30 -8.17
CA CYS A 67 7.46 7.93 -9.55
C CYS A 67 8.60 8.20 -10.54
N LEU A 68 9.23 9.39 -10.46
CA LEU A 68 10.32 9.75 -11.35
C LEU A 68 11.57 8.86 -11.16
N GLU A 69 11.89 8.45 -9.93
CA GLU A 69 12.99 7.51 -9.68
C GLU A 69 12.68 6.09 -10.20
N LEU A 70 11.43 5.65 -10.14
CA LEU A 70 10.99 4.38 -10.74
C LEU A 70 11.15 4.39 -12.26
N GLU A 71 10.76 5.49 -12.90
CA GLU A 71 10.88 5.63 -14.36
C GLU A 71 12.34 5.63 -14.83
N LYS A 72 13.28 6.20 -14.06
CA LYS A 72 14.72 6.16 -14.39
C LYS A 72 15.29 4.74 -14.51
N ILE A 73 14.70 3.77 -13.82
CA ILE A 73 15.11 2.36 -13.88
C ILE A 73 14.21 1.52 -14.79
N GLY A 74 13.34 2.15 -15.58
CA GLY A 74 12.48 1.47 -16.55
C GLY A 74 11.19 0.89 -15.99
N ILE A 75 10.78 1.25 -14.77
CA ILE A 75 9.46 0.89 -14.23
C ILE A 75 8.45 1.92 -14.73
N GLN A 76 7.60 1.52 -15.68
CA GLN A 76 6.54 2.37 -16.21
C GLN A 76 5.45 2.59 -15.16
N VAL A 77 5.41 3.78 -14.56
CA VAL A 77 4.37 4.20 -13.64
C VAL A 77 3.09 4.55 -14.41
N GLU A 78 1.94 4.17 -13.87
CA GLU A 78 0.63 4.46 -14.45
C GLU A 78 -0.10 5.55 -13.66
N ARG A 79 -0.10 5.46 -12.32
CA ARG A 79 -0.81 6.39 -11.43
C ARG A 79 -0.14 6.45 -10.05
N GLN A 80 -0.32 7.57 -9.37
CA GLN A 80 -0.05 7.72 -7.93
C GLN A 80 -1.23 8.43 -7.27
N HIS A 81 -1.52 8.10 -6.01
CA HIS A 81 -2.50 8.82 -5.21
C HIS A 81 -2.23 8.62 -3.71
N HIS A 82 -2.80 9.52 -2.92
CA HIS A 82 -2.98 9.28 -1.49
C HIS A 82 -4.02 8.17 -1.30
N GLU A 83 -3.86 7.37 -0.25
CA GLU A 83 -4.73 6.25 0.09
C GLU A 83 -5.73 6.58 1.20
N VAL A 84 -6.61 5.65 1.55
CA VAL A 84 -7.75 5.89 2.45
C VAL A 84 -7.35 6.31 3.87
N ALA A 85 -6.30 5.71 4.46
CA ALA A 85 -5.92 6.02 5.83
C ALA A 85 -5.31 7.41 5.97
N SER A 86 -5.49 7.99 7.15
CA SER A 86 -4.71 9.15 7.60
C SER A 86 -3.22 8.79 7.74
N ALA A 87 -2.40 9.78 8.10
CA ALA A 87 -1.00 9.57 8.45
C ALA A 87 -0.12 8.99 7.33
N GLY A 88 -0.26 9.51 6.10
CA GLY A 88 0.71 9.28 5.04
C GLY A 88 0.58 7.98 4.25
N GLN A 89 -0.63 7.40 4.14
CA GLN A 89 -0.85 6.25 3.28
C GLN A 89 -0.82 6.68 1.80
N GLY A 90 -0.15 5.89 0.96
CA GLY A 90 -0.13 6.12 -0.48
C GLY A 90 -0.08 4.84 -1.29
N GLU A 91 -0.40 4.96 -2.57
CA GLU A 91 -0.23 3.92 -3.56
C GLU A 91 0.36 4.50 -4.86
N ILE A 92 1.23 3.71 -5.48
CA ILE A 92 1.74 3.94 -6.82
C ILE A 92 1.52 2.66 -7.61
N ASN A 93 0.85 2.80 -8.74
CA ASN A 93 0.55 1.75 -9.68
C ASN A 93 1.54 1.80 -10.83
N PHE A 94 2.11 0.66 -11.18
CA PHE A 94 3.00 0.50 -12.32
C PHE A 94 2.52 -0.64 -13.20
N LYS A 95 2.89 -0.57 -14.48
CA LYS A 95 2.40 -1.49 -15.49
C LYS A 95 2.78 -2.93 -15.16
N PHE A 96 1.83 -3.84 -15.38
CA PHE A 96 2.01 -5.27 -15.20
C PHE A 96 3.17 -5.83 -16.04
N ASP A 97 3.65 -7.00 -15.66
CA ASP A 97 4.71 -7.73 -16.37
C ASP A 97 4.51 -9.23 -16.17
N GLU A 98 5.35 -10.03 -16.82
CA GLU A 98 5.48 -11.45 -16.54
C GLU A 98 5.86 -11.71 -15.07
N LEU A 99 5.52 -12.90 -14.56
CA LEU A 99 5.56 -13.22 -13.13
C LEU A 99 6.87 -12.84 -12.43
N VAL A 100 8.03 -13.22 -13.00
CA VAL A 100 9.34 -12.95 -12.40
C VAL A 100 9.67 -11.46 -12.46
N ASN A 101 9.49 -10.83 -13.62
CA ASN A 101 9.74 -9.40 -13.81
C ASN A 101 8.86 -8.54 -12.89
N ALA A 102 7.59 -8.92 -12.70
CA ALA A 102 6.68 -8.24 -11.78
C ALA A 102 7.16 -8.35 -10.32
N ALA A 103 7.68 -9.51 -9.92
CA ALA A 103 8.28 -9.70 -8.60
C ALA A 103 9.56 -8.87 -8.41
N ASP A 104 10.42 -8.80 -9.42
CA ASP A 104 11.63 -7.96 -9.41
C ASP A 104 11.29 -6.47 -9.33
N LYS A 105 10.33 -6.01 -10.15
CA LYS A 105 9.80 -4.64 -10.12
C LYS A 105 9.25 -4.30 -8.73
N LEU A 106 8.56 -5.22 -8.06
CA LEU A 106 8.05 -5.00 -6.71
C LEU A 106 9.19 -4.80 -5.68
N GLN A 107 10.32 -5.51 -5.81
CA GLN A 107 11.48 -5.30 -4.94
C GLN A 107 12.11 -3.93 -5.17
N TRP A 108 12.31 -3.55 -6.43
CA TRP A 108 12.78 -2.21 -6.79
C TRP A 108 11.84 -1.11 -6.31
N PHE A 109 10.54 -1.32 -6.46
CA PHE A 109 9.51 -0.41 -5.97
C PHE A 109 9.65 -0.17 -4.48
N LYS A 110 9.69 -1.23 -3.67
CA LYS A 110 9.87 -1.13 -2.22
C LYS A 110 11.19 -0.46 -1.84
N TYR A 111 12.26 -0.75 -2.57
CA TYR A 111 13.57 -0.16 -2.34
C TYR A 111 13.54 1.35 -2.60
N ILE A 112 13.02 1.78 -3.76
CA ILE A 112 12.98 3.19 -4.14
C ILE A 112 12.08 4.00 -3.20
N VAL A 113 10.88 3.52 -2.90
CA VAL A 113 9.96 4.18 -1.95
C VAL A 113 10.66 4.45 -0.61
N LYS A 114 11.35 3.44 -0.05
CA LYS A 114 12.06 3.58 1.23
C LYS A 114 13.23 4.56 1.16
N ASN A 115 14.02 4.52 0.08
CA ASN A 115 15.19 5.39 -0.06
C ASN A 115 14.81 6.84 -0.35
N VAL A 116 13.78 7.07 -1.17
CA VAL A 116 13.24 8.42 -1.41
C VAL A 116 12.68 8.98 -0.10
N ALA A 117 11.84 8.23 0.62
CA ALA A 117 11.34 8.67 1.93
C ALA A 117 12.51 9.02 2.88
N ARG A 118 13.57 8.21 2.91
CA ARG A 118 14.75 8.47 3.73
C ARG A 118 15.52 9.73 3.33
N ARG A 119 15.61 10.05 2.02
CA ARG A 119 16.22 11.31 1.54
C ARG A 119 15.48 12.54 2.06
N HIS A 120 14.17 12.42 2.29
CA HIS A 120 13.30 13.47 2.84
C HIS A 120 13.20 13.44 4.37
N GLY A 121 14.05 12.68 5.06
CA GLY A 121 14.03 12.57 6.53
C GLY A 121 12.85 11.78 7.09
N LYS A 122 12.08 11.10 6.23
CA LYS A 122 10.91 10.28 6.59
C LYS A 122 11.27 8.78 6.57
N THR A 123 10.33 7.93 6.97
CA THR A 123 10.46 6.47 6.96
C THR A 123 9.26 5.82 6.28
N ALA A 124 9.48 4.90 5.35
CA ALA A 124 8.40 4.20 4.67
C ALA A 124 8.25 2.74 5.13
N THR A 125 7.02 2.27 5.26
CA THR A 125 6.70 0.88 5.60
C THR A 125 5.61 0.32 4.69
N PHE A 126 5.71 -0.99 4.43
CA PHE A 126 4.73 -1.77 3.68
C PHE A 126 4.04 -2.80 4.59
N MET A 127 4.08 -2.58 5.90
CA MET A 127 3.47 -3.49 6.85
C MET A 127 1.93 -3.45 6.71
N PRO A 128 1.21 -4.57 6.86
CA PRO A 128 -0.23 -4.62 6.57
C PRO A 128 -1.11 -3.71 7.45
N LYS A 129 -0.73 -3.50 8.71
CA LYS A 129 -1.52 -2.72 9.67
C LYS A 129 -0.63 -1.94 10.63
N PRO A 130 -0.10 -0.77 10.25
CA PRO A 130 0.69 0.06 11.15
C PRO A 130 -0.17 0.89 12.11
N VAL A 131 -1.36 1.31 11.67
CA VAL A 131 -2.28 2.16 12.44
C VAL A 131 -3.54 1.37 12.79
N PHE A 132 -3.85 1.31 14.09
CA PHE A 132 -5.08 0.71 14.58
C PHE A 132 -6.27 1.62 14.28
N GLY A 133 -7.41 1.04 13.86
CA GLY A 133 -8.64 1.80 13.62
C GLY A 133 -8.70 2.57 12.29
N ASP A 134 -7.66 2.51 11.46
CA ASP A 134 -7.63 3.10 10.11
C ASP A 134 -7.34 2.04 9.03
N ASN A 135 -7.38 2.38 7.73
CA ASN A 135 -7.08 1.43 6.65
C ASN A 135 -5.63 0.89 6.75
N GLY A 136 -5.37 -0.26 6.14
CA GLY A 136 -4.06 -0.94 6.22
C GLY A 136 -3.58 -1.36 4.85
N SER A 137 -2.26 -1.43 4.66
CA SER A 137 -1.64 -1.62 3.35
C SER A 137 -1.89 -3.00 2.73
N GLY A 138 -2.52 -3.00 1.56
CA GLY A 138 -2.69 -4.15 0.67
C GLY A 138 -1.61 -4.27 -0.42
N MET A 139 -1.50 -5.47 -0.97
CA MET A 139 -0.83 -5.71 -2.25
C MET A 139 -1.84 -6.37 -3.18
N HIS A 140 -2.63 -5.56 -3.87
CA HIS A 140 -3.60 -6.05 -4.84
C HIS A 140 -2.84 -6.57 -6.07
N VAL A 141 -2.96 -7.87 -6.35
CA VAL A 141 -2.24 -8.53 -7.46
C VAL A 141 -3.23 -8.86 -8.57
N HIS A 142 -3.09 -8.16 -9.69
CA HIS A 142 -3.89 -8.38 -10.88
C HIS A 142 -3.20 -9.45 -11.74
N MET A 143 -3.92 -10.52 -12.08
CA MET A 143 -3.37 -11.66 -12.82
C MET A 143 -4.17 -11.92 -14.09
N SER A 144 -3.47 -12.25 -15.18
CA SER A 144 -4.08 -12.75 -16.41
C SER A 144 -3.18 -13.80 -17.06
N LEU A 145 -3.77 -14.79 -17.73
CA LEU A 145 -3.03 -15.77 -18.52
C LEU A 145 -3.11 -15.44 -20.00
N TRP A 146 -2.00 -15.66 -20.70
CA TRP A 146 -1.83 -15.38 -22.12
C TRP A 146 -1.21 -16.58 -22.84
N LYS A 147 -1.54 -16.73 -24.13
CA LYS A 147 -0.87 -17.68 -25.02
C LYS A 147 -0.43 -16.94 -26.28
N GLY A 148 0.85 -16.57 -26.33
CA GLY A 148 1.31 -15.54 -27.26
C GLY A 148 0.55 -14.24 -26.99
N ASP A 149 0.05 -13.58 -28.05
CA ASP A 149 -0.67 -12.31 -27.93
C ASP A 149 -2.18 -12.48 -27.60
N GLN A 150 -2.63 -13.68 -27.28
CA GLN A 150 -4.04 -13.95 -27.01
C GLN A 150 -4.33 -13.99 -25.49
N PRO A 151 -5.19 -13.09 -24.96
CA PRO A 151 -5.59 -13.12 -23.56
C PRO A 151 -6.58 -14.28 -23.34
N LEU A 152 -6.25 -15.17 -22.41
CA LEU A 152 -7.08 -16.36 -22.14
C LEU A 152 -8.20 -16.09 -21.12
N PHE A 153 -8.12 -14.98 -20.39
CA PHE A 153 -9.11 -14.65 -19.37
C PHE A 153 -10.34 -13.90 -19.89
N GLY A 154 -10.27 -13.31 -21.08
CA GLY A 154 -11.43 -12.66 -21.72
C GLY A 154 -12.41 -13.69 -22.29
N GLY A 155 -13.71 -13.49 -22.11
CA GLY A 155 -14.74 -14.39 -22.60
C GLY A 155 -16.16 -13.87 -22.46
N ASP A 156 -17.14 -14.76 -22.59
CA ASP A 156 -18.58 -14.47 -22.61
C ASP A 156 -19.32 -14.92 -21.35
N LYS A 157 -18.60 -15.34 -20.30
CA LYS A 157 -19.18 -15.77 -19.04
C LYS A 157 -19.35 -14.58 -18.10
N TYR A 158 -19.40 -14.85 -16.80
CA TYR A 158 -19.63 -13.83 -15.78
C TYR A 158 -18.60 -12.69 -15.87
N ALA A 159 -19.08 -11.44 -15.82
CA ALA A 159 -18.27 -10.23 -15.86
C ALA A 159 -17.29 -10.13 -17.05
N GLY A 160 -17.59 -10.76 -18.19
CA GLY A 160 -16.74 -10.76 -19.39
C GLY A 160 -15.53 -11.70 -19.29
N LEU A 161 -15.56 -12.66 -18.36
CA LEU A 161 -14.51 -13.64 -18.16
C LEU A 161 -14.74 -14.90 -18.99
N SER A 162 -13.65 -15.62 -19.28
CA SER A 162 -13.69 -16.96 -19.85
C SER A 162 -13.97 -18.03 -18.80
N GLU A 163 -14.37 -19.22 -19.24
CA GLU A 163 -14.47 -20.38 -18.33
C GLU A 163 -13.13 -20.71 -17.66
N MET A 164 -12.01 -20.52 -18.38
CA MET A 164 -10.67 -20.70 -17.83
C MET A 164 -10.40 -19.73 -16.67
N ALA A 165 -10.77 -18.46 -16.81
CA ALA A 165 -10.63 -17.48 -15.73
C ALA A 165 -11.47 -17.85 -14.51
N LEU A 166 -12.72 -18.29 -14.69
CA LEU A 166 -13.57 -18.73 -13.59
C LEU A 166 -12.99 -19.95 -12.86
N ASN A 167 -12.46 -20.93 -13.60
CA ASN A 167 -11.79 -22.09 -13.02
C ASN A 167 -10.48 -21.72 -12.29
N TYR A 168 -9.71 -20.78 -12.84
CA TYR A 168 -8.50 -20.25 -12.21
C TYR A 168 -8.82 -19.58 -10.86
N ILE A 169 -9.85 -18.73 -10.83
CA ILE A 169 -10.36 -18.10 -9.60
C ILE A 169 -10.84 -19.17 -8.62
N GLY A 170 -11.60 -20.17 -9.09
CA GLY A 170 -12.05 -21.29 -8.26
C GLY A 170 -10.90 -22.05 -7.59
N GLY A 171 -9.78 -22.24 -8.31
CA GLY A 171 -8.55 -22.81 -7.76
C GLY A 171 -7.92 -21.95 -6.66
N ILE A 172 -7.84 -20.63 -6.86
CA ILE A 172 -7.34 -19.69 -5.84
C ILE A 172 -8.22 -19.74 -4.60
N LEU A 173 -9.55 -19.62 -4.75
CA LEU A 173 -10.49 -19.60 -3.62
C LEU A 173 -10.46 -20.91 -2.84
N LYS A 174 -10.44 -22.05 -3.54
CA LYS A 174 -10.34 -23.38 -2.91
C LYS A 174 -9.08 -23.53 -2.04
N ASN A 175 -7.98 -22.92 -2.46
CA ASN A 175 -6.68 -23.03 -1.78
C ASN A 175 -6.32 -21.79 -0.94
N ALA A 176 -7.22 -20.82 -0.80
CA ALA A 176 -6.94 -19.54 -0.14
C ALA A 176 -6.38 -19.70 1.28
N PRO A 177 -6.89 -20.58 2.16
CA PRO A 177 -6.32 -20.77 3.50
C PRO A 177 -4.84 -21.18 3.48
N SER A 178 -4.46 -22.07 2.56
CA SER A 178 -3.07 -22.51 2.40
C SER A 178 -2.21 -21.41 1.77
N LEU A 179 -2.74 -20.71 0.76
CA LEU A 179 -2.05 -19.60 0.09
C LEU A 179 -1.73 -18.44 1.05
N CYS A 180 -2.57 -18.18 2.06
CA CYS A 180 -2.32 -17.16 3.07
C CYS A 180 -0.97 -17.32 3.79
N SER A 181 -0.43 -18.55 3.89
CA SER A 181 0.91 -18.77 4.45
C SER A 181 2.03 -18.12 3.62
N LEU A 182 1.77 -17.86 2.33
CA LEU A 182 2.70 -17.23 1.39
C LEU A 182 2.30 -15.77 1.10
N THR A 183 1.01 -15.51 0.88
CA THR A 183 0.50 -14.18 0.51
C THR A 183 0.33 -13.25 1.71
N ASN A 184 0.18 -13.80 2.92
CA ASN A 184 -0.06 -13.07 4.16
C ASN A 184 0.86 -13.58 5.29
N PRO A 185 2.19 -13.66 5.09
CA PRO A 185 3.08 -14.49 5.90
C PRO A 185 3.49 -13.87 7.24
N THR A 186 2.74 -12.88 7.76
CA THR A 186 3.08 -12.18 9.01
C THR A 186 1.91 -12.15 9.96
N LEU A 187 2.18 -12.15 11.27
CA LEU A 187 1.14 -11.93 12.28
C LEU A 187 0.39 -10.61 12.05
N ASN A 188 1.08 -9.58 11.54
CA ASN A 188 0.47 -8.29 11.26
C ASN A 188 -0.52 -8.33 10.09
N SER A 189 -0.37 -9.27 9.15
CA SER A 189 -1.32 -9.48 8.05
C SER A 189 -2.73 -9.76 8.58
N TYR A 190 -2.84 -10.55 9.64
CA TYR A 190 -4.12 -10.91 10.26
C TYR A 190 -4.70 -9.81 11.16
N LYS A 191 -3.97 -8.72 11.40
CA LYS A 191 -4.51 -7.48 11.98
C LYS A 191 -5.19 -6.60 10.92
N ARG A 192 -4.82 -6.79 9.64
CA ARG A 192 -5.47 -6.15 8.48
C ARG A 192 -6.72 -6.91 8.03
N LEU A 193 -6.68 -8.24 7.98
CA LEU A 193 -7.78 -9.10 7.52
C LEU A 193 -8.91 -9.20 8.55
N VAL A 194 -9.56 -8.06 8.81
CA VAL A 194 -10.72 -7.92 9.69
C VAL A 194 -11.79 -7.07 8.98
N PRO A 195 -13.09 -7.29 9.27
CA PRO A 195 -14.17 -6.55 8.60
C PRO A 195 -14.07 -5.02 8.79
N GLY A 196 -14.50 -4.25 7.79
CA GLY A 196 -14.71 -2.81 7.90
C GLY A 196 -13.55 -1.89 7.48
N PHE A 197 -12.52 -2.41 6.81
CA PHE A 197 -11.33 -1.65 6.37
C PHE A 197 -10.91 -1.97 4.92
N GLU A 198 -11.88 -2.30 4.06
CA GLU A 198 -11.66 -2.67 2.64
C GLU A 198 -10.72 -3.88 2.43
N ALA A 199 -10.41 -4.62 3.50
CA ALA A 199 -9.69 -5.88 3.43
C ALA A 199 -10.68 -7.04 3.24
N PRO A 200 -10.41 -7.99 2.32
CA PRO A 200 -11.19 -9.22 2.21
C PRO A 200 -10.99 -10.09 3.44
N VAL A 201 -12.03 -10.84 3.83
CA VAL A 201 -12.04 -11.79 4.95
C VAL A 201 -12.42 -13.18 4.50
#